data_AF-W1XGP5-F1
#
_entry.id   AF-W1XGP5-F1
#
_cell.length_a   1.000
_cell.length_b   1.000
_cell.length_c   1.000
_cell.angle_alpha   90.00
_cell.angle_beta   90.00
_cell.angle_gamma   90.00
#
_symmetry.space_group_name_H-M   'P 1'
#
loop_
_entity.id
_entity.type
_entity.pdbx_description
1 polymer ?
#
loop_
_entity_poly.entity_id
_entity_poly.type
_entity_poly.pdbx_seq_one_letter_code
_entity_poly.pdbx_strand_id
1 'polypeptide(L)' 'KLEGCLKDETKYVYGREGHAKREENEIGIHAIRGGSIVGDHDVIFAGSGEIIELTHKAISREVFAVGAL' A
#
# COMPACT_ATOMS: atom_id res chain seq x y z
N LYS A 1 5.51 -16.57 -9.10
CA LYS A 1 5.69 -15.90 -10.40
C LYS A 1 5.22 -14.44 -10.29
N LEU A 2 6.07 -13.57 -9.75
CA LEU A 2 5.89 -12.11 -9.73
C LEU A 2 7.18 -11.40 -10.22
N GLU A 3 8.18 -12.17 -10.64
CA GLU A 3 9.41 -11.65 -11.24
C GLU A 3 9.05 -11.00 -12.59
N GLY A 4 9.37 -9.71 -12.73
CA GLY A 4 9.14 -8.92 -13.94
C GLY A 4 7.89 -8.02 -13.93
N CYS A 5 7.09 -8.01 -12.86
CA CYS A 5 5.93 -7.10 -12.78
C CYS A 5 6.29 -5.67 -12.40
N LEU A 6 7.44 -5.46 -11.75
CA LEU A 6 7.96 -4.16 -11.36
C LEU A 6 9.23 -3.86 -12.15
N LYS A 7 9.40 -2.60 -12.54
CA LYS A 7 10.63 -2.15 -13.22
C LYS A 7 11.79 -2.21 -12.21
N ASP A 8 12.98 -2.62 -12.66
CA ASP A 8 14.18 -2.75 -11.82
C ASP A 8 14.57 -1.43 -11.13
N GLU A 9 14.12 -0.31 -11.66
CA GLU A 9 14.40 1.05 -11.15
C GLU A 9 13.37 1.56 -10.12
N THR A 10 12.46 0.72 -9.62
CA THR A 10 11.42 1.15 -8.66
C THR A 10 12.03 1.69 -7.36
N LYS A 11 11.65 2.91 -6.96
CA LYS A 11 12.15 3.57 -5.75
C LYS A 11 11.07 3.61 -4.67
N TYR A 12 11.33 3.01 -3.51
CA TYR A 12 10.43 3.07 -2.36
C TYR A 12 10.64 4.35 -1.54
N VAL A 13 9.56 5.03 -1.16
CA VAL A 13 9.58 6.24 -0.31
C VAL A 13 8.66 6.05 0.89
N TYR A 14 9.22 6.14 2.09
CA TYR A 14 8.55 5.79 3.35
C TYR A 14 7.97 7.00 4.10
N GLY A 15 8.10 8.20 3.54
CA GLY A 15 7.69 9.45 4.16
C GLY A 15 8.08 10.63 3.30
N ARG A 16 7.34 11.73 3.45
CA ARG A 16 7.60 12.99 2.76
C ARG A 16 7.38 14.13 3.73
N GLU A 17 8.25 15.14 3.65
CA GLU A 17 8.16 16.37 4.43
C GLU A 17 8.38 17.56 3.48
N GLY A 18 7.61 18.62 3.66
CA GLY A 18 7.65 19.80 2.77
C GLY A 18 7.02 19.57 1.39
N HIS A 19 7.35 20.44 0.44
CA HIS A 19 6.80 20.41 -0.93
C HIS A 19 7.84 19.96 -1.94
N ALA A 20 7.61 18.80 -2.57
CA ALA A 20 8.42 18.28 -3.65
C ALA A 20 7.55 17.50 -4.65
N LYS A 21 7.95 17.54 -5.93
CA LYS A 21 7.31 16.73 -6.98
C LYS A 21 7.58 15.24 -6.74
N ARG A 22 6.65 14.37 -7.15
CA ARG A 22 6.85 12.91 -7.16
C ARG A 22 7.62 12.48 -8.41
N GLU A 23 8.56 11.55 -8.22
CA GLU A 23 9.27 10.89 -9.31
C GLU A 23 8.41 9.77 -9.94
N GLU A 24 8.57 9.52 -11.24
CA GLU A 24 7.72 8.57 -11.98
C GLU A 24 7.88 7.11 -11.53
N ASN A 25 9.06 6.74 -11.04
CA ASN A 25 9.38 5.39 -10.56
C ASN A 25 9.17 5.21 -9.05
N GLU A 26 8.55 6.17 -8.37
CA GLU A 26 8.35 6.13 -6.93
C GLU A 26 7.11 5.31 -6.53
N ILE A 27 7.24 4.48 -5.49
CA ILE A 27 6.14 3.90 -4.72
C ILE A 27 6.18 4.45 -3.30
N GLY A 28 5.14 5.21 -2.94
CA GLY A 28 4.94 5.72 -1.59
C GLY A 28 4.41 4.63 -0.65
N ILE A 29 5.01 4.51 0.53
CA ILE A 29 4.64 3.56 1.58
C ILE A 29 4.31 4.36 2.83
N HIS A 30 3.09 4.17 3.34
CA HIS A 30 2.62 4.83 4.55
C HIS A 30 2.15 3.80 5.56
N ALA A 31 2.57 3.99 6.81
CA ALA A 31 2.27 3.10 7.92
C ALA A 31 1.50 3.87 9.00
N ILE A 32 0.18 3.73 8.98
CA ILE A 32 -0.69 4.35 10.00
C ILE A 32 -0.69 3.47 11.25
N ARG A 33 -0.72 4.09 12.43
CA ARG A 33 -0.82 3.44 13.74
C ARG A 33 -1.90 4.14 14.56
N GLY A 34 -2.84 3.38 15.10
CA GLY A 34 -3.91 3.94 15.92
C GLY A 34 -4.76 2.88 16.61
N GLY A 35 -5.02 3.10 17.90
CA GLY A 35 -6.02 2.37 18.69
C GLY A 35 -5.97 0.85 18.54
N SER A 36 -7.11 0.29 18.17
CA SER A 36 -7.38 -1.16 18.06
C SER A 36 -7.46 -1.66 16.62
N ILE A 37 -6.91 -0.93 15.64
CA ILE A 37 -6.90 -1.34 14.23
C ILE A 37 -6.17 -2.68 14.12
N VAL A 38 -6.87 -3.70 13.60
CA VAL A 38 -6.31 -5.05 13.45
C VAL A 38 -5.35 -5.08 12.25
N GLY A 39 -5.75 -4.52 11.12
CA GLY A 39 -4.92 -4.39 9.93
C GLY A 39 -5.72 -3.90 8.73
N ASP A 40 -5.35 -2.71 8.25
CA ASP A 40 -5.90 -2.09 7.04
C ASP A 40 -4.76 -1.90 6.04
N HIS A 41 -4.97 -2.32 4.80
CA HIS A 41 -4.03 -2.13 3.69
C HIS A 41 -4.78 -1.56 2.50
N ASP A 42 -4.28 -0.43 1.99
CA ASP A 42 -4.82 0.25 0.82
C ASP A 42 -3.71 0.38 -0.24
N VAL A 43 -4.04 0.04 -1.48
CA VAL A 43 -3.17 0.25 -2.65
C VAL A 43 -3.91 1.16 -3.62
N ILE A 44 -3.30 2.31 -3.92
CA ILE A 44 -3.92 3.38 -4.72
C ILE A 44 -3.15 3.51 -6.04
N PHE A 45 -3.87 3.38 -7.15
CA PHE A 45 -3.40 3.69 -8.50
C PHE A 45 -4.10 4.95 -8.98
N ALA A 46 -3.41 6.09 -8.96
CA ALA A 46 -3.95 7.38 -9.36
C ALA A 46 -3.43 7.78 -10.76
N GLY A 47 -4.34 7.84 -11.73
CA GLY A 47 -4.08 8.28 -13.10
C GLY A 47 -4.54 9.73 -13.35
N SER A 48 -4.45 10.17 -14.60
CA SER A 48 -4.96 11.49 -15.00
C SER A 48 -6.49 11.42 -15.17
N GLY A 49 -7.21 11.68 -14.08
CA GLY A 49 -8.68 11.74 -14.08
C GLY A 49 -9.40 10.53 -13.52
N GLU A 50 -8.68 9.48 -13.10
CA GLU A 50 -9.25 8.31 -12.44
C GLU A 50 -8.36 7.80 -11.31
N ILE A 51 -8.98 7.11 -10.35
CA ILE A 51 -8.30 6.46 -9.23
C ILE A 51 -8.89 5.07 -9.07
N ILE A 52 -8.02 4.06 -8.99
CA ILE A 52 -8.38 2.69 -8.64
C ILE A 52 -7.76 2.37 -7.28
N GLU A 53 -8.58 1.87 -6.36
CA GLU A 53 -8.16 1.50 -5.01
C GLU A 53 -8.43 0.01 -4.75
N LEU A 54 -7.44 -0.67 -4.16
CA LEU A 54 -7.58 -2.02 -3.65
C LEU A 54 -7.38 -2.00 -2.14
N THR A 55 -8.41 -2.41 -1.42
CA THR A 55 -8.46 -2.31 0.03
C THR A 55 -8.69 -3.67 0.66
N HIS A 56 -7.89 -3.99 1.67
CA HIS A 56 -8.10 -5.13 2.57
C HIS A 56 -8.20 -4.63 4.00
N LYS A 57 -9.34 -4.89 4.66
CA LYS A 57 -9.58 -4.55 6.07
C LYS A 57 -9.87 -5.81 6.86
N ALA A 58 -9.07 -6.08 7.88
CA ALA A 58 -9.29 -7.17 8.82
C ALA A 58 -10.18 -6.69 9.97
N ILE A 59 -11.37 -7.28 10.12
CA ILE A 59 -12.29 -6.96 11.23
C ILE A 59 -11.85 -7.66 12.53
N SER A 60 -11.29 -8.87 12.41
CA SER A 60 -10.84 -9.70 13.52
C SER A 60 -9.57 -10.46 13.13
N ARG A 61 -8.76 -10.85 14.14
CA ARG A 61 -7.60 -11.74 13.93
C ARG A 61 -8.00 -13.18 13.59
N GLU A 62 -9.27 -13.52 13.78
CA GLU A 62 -9.81 -14.85 13.49
C GLU A 62 -9.67 -15.24 12.01
N VAL A 63 -9.71 -14.27 11.07
CA VAL A 63 -9.54 -14.54 9.64
C VAL A 63 -8.23 -15.27 9.34
N PHE A 64 -7.17 -14.96 10.09
CA PHE A 64 -5.86 -15.59 9.93
C PHE A 64 -5.83 -17.00 10.53
N ALA A 65 -6.58 -17.23 11.61
CA ALA A 65 -6.73 -18.55 12.20
C ALA A 65 -7.52 -19.48 11.26
N VAL A 66 -8.63 -19.00 10.70
CA VAL A 66 -9.43 -19.75 9.71
C VAL A 66 -8.60 -20.11 8.48
N GLY A 67 -7.79 -19.18 7.97
CA GLY A 67 -6.94 -19.43 6.80
C GLY A 67 -5.77 -20.39 7.05
N ALA A 68 -5.44 -20.69 8.30
CA ALA A 68 -4.37 -21.62 8.66
C ALA A 68 -4.85 -23.06 8.90
N LEU A 69 -6.15 -23.26 9.13
CA LEU A 69 -6.78 -24.58 9.24
C LEU A 69 -6.83 -25.28 7.88
#